data_AF-A0A932LGH6-F1
#
_entry.id   AF-A0A932LGH6-F1
#
_cell.length_a   1.000
_cell.length_b   1.000
_cell.length_c   1.000
_cell.angle_alpha   90.00
_cell.angle_beta   90.00
_cell.angle_gamma   90.00
#
_symmetry.space_group_name_H-M   'P 1'
#
loop_
_entity.id
_entity.type
_entity.pdbx_description
1 polymer ?
#
loop_
_entity_poly.entity_id
_entity_poly.type
_entity_poly.pdbx_seq_one_letter_code
_entity_poly.pdbx_strand_id
1 'polypeptide(L)'
;MSILRPLTGLNELKDAWLAAWPEALALWSRFVQLHEPIWCFTPEGEKREQLTGSFAMIRLVDHSIVISLRQVEERRLERFAREVLAHEIGHHVYCPADLTDNARLLARIRRGLPTKEHFAGSISNLYSDLLINDRLQRSASLDIAGVYLQLSSQDPTPLWTLYLRIYELLWKMPRGQLAQGKCDAALDQDAQLGARLIRSYAKD
;
A
#
# COMPACT_ATOMS: atom_id res chain seq x y z
N MET A 1 8.94 -31.06 7.41
CA MET A 1 10.28 -30.73 7.93
C MET A 1 10.50 -29.25 7.74
N SER A 2 10.38 -28.47 8.83
CA SER A 2 10.66 -27.03 8.81
C SER A 2 12.17 -26.84 8.74
N ILE A 3 12.66 -26.39 7.58
CA ILE A 3 14.05 -25.96 7.45
C ILE A 3 14.12 -24.63 8.19
N LEU A 4 14.68 -24.63 9.39
CA LEU A 4 15.11 -23.40 10.07
C LEU A 4 16.15 -22.74 9.16
N ARG A 5 15.69 -21.79 8.34
CA ARG A 5 16.54 -20.97 7.48
C ARG A 5 17.38 -20.02 8.34
N PRO A 6 18.59 -19.65 7.89
CA PRO A 6 19.49 -18.83 8.69
C PRO A 6 18.88 -17.44 8.93
N LEU A 7 18.71 -17.06 10.20
CA LEU A 7 18.30 -15.72 10.62
C LEU A 7 19.25 -14.61 10.11
N THR A 8 20.46 -14.97 9.67
CA THR A 8 21.44 -14.04 9.09
C THR A 8 20.90 -13.28 7.88
N GLY A 9 20.19 -13.94 6.95
CA GLY A 9 19.64 -13.26 5.77
C GLY A 9 18.54 -12.25 6.10
N LEU A 10 17.66 -12.57 7.06
CA LEU A 10 16.61 -11.65 7.48
C LEU A 10 17.15 -10.47 8.31
N ASN A 11 18.24 -10.65 9.06
CA ASN A 11 18.89 -9.54 9.75
C ASN A 11 19.56 -8.58 8.76
N GLU A 12 20.25 -9.09 7.74
CA GLU A 12 20.81 -8.25 6.66
C GLU A 12 19.71 -7.49 5.92
N LEU A 13 18.58 -8.14 5.64
CA LEU A 13 17.41 -7.50 5.06
C LEU A 13 16.82 -6.40 5.96
N LYS A 14 16.70 -6.67 7.27
CA LYS A 14 16.28 -5.67 8.26
C LYS A 14 17.19 -4.45 8.20
N ASP A 15 18.51 -4.65 8.28
CA ASP A 15 19.48 -3.56 8.32
C ASP A 15 19.42 -2.71 7.04
N ALA A 16 19.26 -3.35 5.87
CA ALA A 16 19.06 -2.65 4.61
C ALA A 16 17.76 -1.82 4.59
N TRP A 17 16.66 -2.37 5.09
CA TRP A 17 15.38 -1.65 5.16
C TRP A 17 15.39 -0.52 6.19
N LEU A 18 16.05 -0.74 7.33
CA LEU A 18 16.25 0.28 8.35
C LEU A 18 17.12 1.42 7.82
N ALA A 19 18.14 1.13 7.01
CA ALA A 19 18.95 2.16 6.36
C ALA A 19 18.13 3.03 5.38
N ALA A 20 17.08 2.48 4.77
CA ALA A 20 16.17 3.21 3.88
C ALA A 20 15.13 4.07 4.63
N TRP A 21 14.94 3.86 5.94
CA TRP A 21 13.91 4.53 6.74
C TRP A 21 14.01 6.06 6.74
N PRO A 22 15.18 6.69 6.95
CA PRO A 22 15.29 8.15 6.93
C PRO A 22 14.93 8.75 5.56
N GLU A 23 15.29 8.07 4.47
CA GLU A 23 14.92 8.48 3.12
C GLU A 23 13.41 8.38 2.90
N ALA A 24 12.76 7.32 3.38
CA ALA A 24 11.31 7.13 3.27
C ALA A 24 10.53 8.23 4.02
N LEU A 25 10.98 8.62 5.23
CA LEU A 25 10.40 9.75 5.98
C LEU A 25 10.53 11.07 5.23
N ALA A 26 11.72 11.34 4.66
CA ALA A 26 12.03 12.57 3.98
C ALA A 26 11.18 12.82 2.71
N LEU A 27 10.60 11.77 2.12
CA LEU A 27 9.67 11.89 0.98
C LEU A 27 8.37 12.63 1.32
N TRP A 28 7.98 12.63 2.60
CA TRP A 28 6.75 13.26 3.06
C TRP A 28 7.00 14.65 3.61
N SER A 29 7.95 14.79 4.54
CA SER A 29 8.44 16.06 5.07
C SER A 29 9.68 15.83 5.93
N ARG A 30 10.59 16.80 5.96
CA ARG A 30 11.78 16.78 6.85
C ARG A 30 11.44 16.79 8.35
N PHE A 31 10.18 17.03 8.70
CA PHE A 31 9.71 17.14 10.08
C PHE A 31 8.94 15.91 10.55
N VAL A 32 8.69 14.93 9.69
CA VAL A 32 8.01 13.70 10.10
C VAL A 32 8.90 12.95 11.08
N GLN A 33 8.37 12.66 12.25
CA GLN A 33 9.03 11.83 13.27
C GLN A 33 8.10 10.66 13.57
N LEU A 34 8.57 9.46 13.23
CA LEU A 34 7.90 8.20 13.55
C LEU A 34 8.93 7.26 14.16
N HIS A 35 8.47 6.38 15.04
CA HIS A 35 9.30 5.33 15.60
C HIS A 35 9.73 4.36 14.50
N GLU A 36 10.84 3.66 14.75
CA GLU A 36 11.28 2.56 13.88
C GLU A 36 10.14 1.54 13.68
N PRO A 37 10.01 0.94 12.47
CA PRO A 37 9.07 -0.14 12.25
C PRO A 37 9.28 -1.32 13.20
N ILE A 38 8.18 -1.99 13.53
CA ILE A 38 8.20 -3.29 14.19
C ILE A 38 8.51 -4.36 13.14
N TRP A 39 9.64 -5.03 13.30
CA TRP A 39 10.12 -6.05 12.38
C TRP A 39 9.66 -7.45 12.81
N CYS A 40 8.79 -8.07 12.04
CA CYS A 40 8.36 -9.44 12.23
C CYS A 40 9.24 -10.41 11.43
N PHE A 41 9.95 -11.28 12.14
CA PHE A 41 10.81 -12.31 11.55
C PHE A 41 10.08 -13.65 11.34
N THR A 42 8.99 -13.89 12.08
CA THR A 42 8.27 -15.16 12.08
C THR A 42 6.75 -14.97 12.01
N PRO A 43 5.99 -15.99 11.56
CA PRO A 43 4.53 -15.94 11.55
C PRO A 43 3.92 -15.67 12.93
N GLU A 44 4.55 -16.12 14.01
CA GLU A 44 4.10 -15.85 15.38
C GLU A 44 4.26 -14.36 15.74
N GLY A 45 5.34 -13.74 15.27
CA GLY A 45 5.53 -12.28 15.36
C GLY A 45 4.47 -11.52 14.56
N GLU A 46 4.19 -11.95 13.33
CA GLU A 46 3.14 -11.36 12.48
C GLU A 46 1.78 -11.41 13.18
N LYS A 47 1.43 -12.58 13.74
CA LYS A 47 0.17 -12.78 14.46
C LYS A 47 0.09 -11.92 15.74
N ARG A 48 1.19 -11.80 16.49
CA ARG A 48 1.26 -10.96 17.69
C ARG A 48 0.97 -9.51 17.36
N GLU A 49 1.53 -9.02 16.26
CA GLU A 49 1.32 -7.65 15.80
C GLU A 49 0.03 -7.44 15.02
N GLN A 50 -0.74 -8.50 14.80
CA GLN A 50 -2.00 -8.51 14.04
C GLN A 50 -1.83 -8.17 12.56
N LEU A 51 -0.64 -8.46 12.01
CA LEU A 51 -0.38 -8.36 10.58
C LEU A 51 -1.20 -9.43 9.85
N THR A 52 -2.27 -9.01 9.18
CA THR A 52 -3.23 -9.91 8.51
C THR A 52 -3.39 -9.52 7.05
N GLY A 53 -3.33 -10.51 6.15
CA GLY A 53 -3.59 -10.31 4.71
C GLY A 53 -2.54 -9.51 3.93
N SER A 54 -1.52 -8.93 4.58
CA SER A 54 -0.45 -8.15 3.97
C SER A 54 0.92 -8.49 4.57
N PHE A 55 2.00 -8.05 3.90
CA PHE A 55 3.39 -8.14 4.36
C PHE A 55 3.85 -6.88 5.11
N ALA A 56 3.12 -5.78 4.94
CA ALA A 56 3.32 -4.51 5.62
C ALA A 56 1.95 -3.97 6.04
N MET A 57 1.90 -3.29 7.18
CA MET A 57 0.74 -2.52 7.57
C MET A 57 1.15 -1.40 8.49
N ILE A 58 0.19 -0.52 8.72
CA ILE A 58 0.32 0.53 9.70
C ILE A 58 -0.88 0.58 10.64
N ARG A 59 -0.61 0.87 11.91
CA ARG A 59 -1.62 0.92 12.96
C ARG A 59 -1.92 2.37 13.32
N LEU A 60 -3.13 2.84 12.98
CA LEU A 60 -3.55 4.23 13.22
C LEU A 60 -3.62 4.64 14.69
N VAL A 61 -3.67 3.69 15.64
CA VAL A 61 -3.84 4.00 17.08
C VAL A 61 -2.56 4.50 17.74
N ASP A 62 -1.43 3.86 17.44
CA ASP A 62 -0.12 4.10 18.07
C ASP A 62 0.94 4.56 17.05
N HIS A 63 0.52 4.68 15.79
CA HIS A 63 1.32 5.06 14.66
C HIS A 63 2.48 4.10 14.31
N SER A 64 2.34 2.83 14.68
CA SER A 64 3.37 1.81 14.43
C SER A 64 3.24 1.23 13.03
N ILE A 65 4.36 1.20 12.30
CA ILE A 65 4.50 0.42 11.07
C ILE A 65 4.98 -0.98 11.44
N VAL A 66 4.36 -2.01 10.86
CA VAL A 66 4.70 -3.41 11.08
C VAL A 66 5.08 -4.03 9.75
N ILE A 67 6.29 -4.60 9.66
CA ILE A 67 6.82 -5.23 8.45
C ILE A 67 7.17 -6.69 8.71
N SER A 68 6.63 -7.61 7.90
CA SER A 68 7.11 -8.99 7.85
C SER A 68 8.29 -9.14 6.90
N LEU A 69 9.49 -9.27 7.46
CA LEU A 69 10.71 -9.50 6.68
C LEU A 69 10.69 -10.86 5.96
N ARG A 70 10.04 -11.85 6.59
CA ARG A 70 9.80 -13.16 5.98
C ARG A 70 8.97 -13.03 4.71
N GLN A 71 7.83 -12.32 4.77
CA GLN A 71 6.97 -12.15 3.60
C GLN A 71 7.60 -11.25 2.53
N VAL A 72 8.42 -10.27 2.93
CA VAL A 72 9.23 -9.46 1.99
C VAL A 72 10.16 -10.35 1.18
N GLU A 73 10.92 -11.24 1.83
CA GLU A 73 11.80 -12.20 1.14
C GLU A 73 11.00 -13.18 0.27
N GLU A 74 9.93 -13.78 0.81
CA GLU A 74 9.10 -14.75 0.09
C GLU A 74 8.48 -14.17 -1.19
N ARG A 75 8.12 -12.88 -1.16
CA ARG A 75 7.53 -12.15 -2.29
C ARG A 75 8.58 -11.47 -3.17
N ARG A 76 9.86 -11.55 -2.80
CA ARG A 76 11.01 -10.92 -3.48
C ARG A 76 10.87 -9.40 -3.60
N LEU A 77 10.52 -8.76 -2.48
CA LEU A 77 10.30 -7.33 -2.36
C LEU A 77 11.50 -6.57 -1.79
N GLU A 78 12.64 -7.23 -1.61
CA GLU A 78 13.81 -6.71 -0.88
C GLU A 78 14.28 -5.36 -1.43
N ARG A 79 14.22 -5.18 -2.75
CA ARG A 79 14.63 -3.95 -3.45
C ARG A 79 13.68 -2.76 -3.26
N PHE A 80 12.47 -2.99 -2.77
CA PHE A 80 11.39 -2.00 -2.70
C PHE A 80 11.21 -1.40 -1.29
N ALA A 81 12.28 -1.38 -0.49
CA ALA A 81 12.23 -0.88 0.88
C ALA A 81 11.66 0.55 0.95
N ARG A 82 12.10 1.45 0.07
CA ARG A 82 11.67 2.85 0.07
C ARG A 82 10.20 2.98 -0.32
N GLU A 83 9.76 2.26 -1.34
CA GLU A 83 8.38 2.21 -1.81
C GLU A 83 7.43 1.78 -0.70
N VAL A 84 7.72 0.65 -0.07
CA VAL A 84 6.86 0.07 0.97
C VAL A 84 6.86 0.93 2.21
N LEU A 85 8.03 1.33 2.72
CA LEU A 85 8.12 2.15 3.93
C LEU A 85 7.45 3.51 3.73
N ALA A 86 7.68 4.15 2.58
CA ALA A 86 7.05 5.44 2.29
C ALA A 86 5.53 5.31 2.12
N HIS A 87 5.05 4.22 1.54
CA HIS A 87 3.61 3.94 1.44
C HIS A 87 2.97 3.90 2.83
N GLU A 88 3.52 3.08 3.73
CA GLU A 88 3.00 2.97 5.09
C GLU A 88 3.03 4.32 5.80
N ILE A 89 4.16 5.06 5.76
CA ILE A 89 4.25 6.42 6.35
C ILE A 89 3.13 7.33 5.80
N GLY A 90 2.80 7.23 4.51
CA GLY A 90 1.76 8.01 3.85
C GLY A 90 0.39 7.90 4.51
N HIS A 91 0.06 6.75 5.09
CA HIS A 91 -1.21 6.59 5.81
C HIS A 91 -1.31 7.44 7.08
N HIS A 92 -0.19 7.84 7.68
CA HIS A 92 -0.14 8.72 8.86
C HIS A 92 0.01 10.20 8.56
N VAL A 93 0.62 10.55 7.44
CA VAL A 93 0.97 11.95 7.19
C VAL A 93 0.20 12.55 6.02
N TYR A 94 -0.47 11.71 5.23
CA TYR A 94 -1.15 12.14 4.02
C TYR A 94 -2.61 11.70 3.96
N CYS A 95 -2.90 10.40 4.05
CA CYS A 95 -4.29 9.94 3.98
C CYS A 95 -4.52 8.59 4.69
N PRO A 96 -5.37 8.51 5.73
CA PRO A 96 -6.23 9.57 6.27
C PRO A 96 -5.52 10.54 7.23
N ALA A 97 -4.23 10.33 7.51
CA ALA A 97 -3.41 11.06 8.45
C ALA A 97 -3.79 10.91 9.93
N ASP A 98 -5.07 11.13 10.30
CA ASP A 98 -5.54 10.98 11.68
C ASP A 98 -6.90 10.28 11.80
N LEU A 99 -7.31 9.99 13.05
CA LEU A 99 -8.57 9.30 13.34
C LEU A 99 -9.82 10.12 12.99
N THR A 100 -9.75 11.45 13.07
CA THR A 100 -10.88 12.33 12.77
C THR A 100 -11.16 12.33 11.28
N ASP A 101 -10.12 12.49 10.46
CA ASP A 101 -10.24 12.47 9.01
C ASP A 101 -10.56 11.06 8.51
N ASN A 102 -10.03 10.01 9.14
CA ASN A 102 -10.45 8.63 8.88
C ASN A 102 -11.96 8.45 9.16
N ALA A 103 -12.47 8.96 10.29
CA ALA A 103 -13.89 8.86 10.61
C ALA A 103 -14.78 9.62 9.62
N ARG A 104 -14.34 10.81 9.17
CA ARG A 104 -15.03 11.60 8.12
C ARG A 104 -15.05 10.86 6.79
N LEU A 105 -13.93 10.27 6.39
CA LEU A 105 -13.81 9.48 5.17
C LEU A 105 -14.75 8.28 5.20
N LEU A 106 -14.73 7.51 6.29
CA LEU A 106 -15.62 6.37 6.49
C LEU A 106 -17.10 6.76 6.45
N ALA A 107 -17.48 7.88 7.09
CA ALA A 107 -18.85 8.37 7.06
C ALA A 107 -19.32 8.70 5.63
N ARG A 108 -18.47 9.33 4.82
CA ARG A 108 -18.76 9.65 3.42
C ARG A 108 -18.88 8.39 2.57
N ILE A 109 -17.95 7.45 2.72
CA ILE A 109 -17.95 6.19 1.97
C ILE A 109 -19.19 5.34 2.32
N ARG A 110 -19.55 5.23 3.60
CA ARG A 110 -20.76 4.50 4.02
C ARG A 110 -22.01 5.04 3.33
N ARG A 111 -22.14 6.36 3.22
CA ARG A 111 -23.27 6.99 2.51
C ARG A 111 -23.32 6.62 1.02
N GLY A 112 -22.18 6.35 0.39
CA GLY A 112 -22.06 5.91 -1.00
C GLY A 112 -22.24 4.40 -1.20
N LEU A 113 -22.36 3.61 -0.12
CA LEU A 113 -22.46 2.16 -0.14
C LEU A 113 -23.73 1.65 0.56
N PRO A 114 -24.93 2.12 0.17
CA PRO A 114 -26.17 1.64 0.79
C PRO A 114 -26.26 0.11 0.68
N THR A 115 -26.57 -0.56 1.80
CA THR A 115 -26.61 -2.04 1.95
C THR A 115 -25.24 -2.76 1.89
N LYS A 116 -24.16 -2.01 1.70
CA LYS A 116 -22.78 -2.49 1.54
C LYS A 116 -21.80 -1.75 2.46
N GLU A 117 -22.31 -1.13 3.53
CA GLU A 117 -21.56 -0.27 4.46
C GLU A 117 -20.44 -1.03 5.19
N HIS A 118 -20.57 -2.36 5.32
CA HIS A 118 -19.53 -3.23 5.88
C HIS A 118 -18.23 -3.25 5.06
N PHE A 119 -18.28 -2.90 3.77
CA PHE A 119 -17.09 -2.74 2.93
C PHE A 119 -16.43 -1.36 3.06
N ALA A 120 -17.01 -0.42 3.80
CA ALA A 120 -16.51 0.96 3.85
C ALA A 120 -15.04 1.05 4.30
N GLY A 121 -14.61 0.19 5.24
CA GLY A 121 -13.21 0.12 5.66
C GLY A 121 -12.28 -0.27 4.52
N SER A 122 -12.62 -1.34 3.79
CA SER A 122 -11.82 -1.81 2.65
C SER A 122 -11.79 -0.79 1.51
N ILE A 123 -12.93 -0.16 1.18
CA ILE A 123 -12.98 0.88 0.15
C ILE A 123 -12.20 2.13 0.57
N SER A 124 -12.25 2.49 1.85
CA SER A 124 -11.45 3.60 2.40
C SER A 124 -9.96 3.32 2.25
N ASN A 125 -9.51 2.10 2.57
CA ASN A 125 -8.13 1.70 2.41
C ASN A 125 -7.70 1.78 0.93
N LEU A 126 -8.44 1.16 -0.01
CA LEU A 126 -8.13 1.26 -1.43
C LEU A 126 -8.07 2.71 -1.94
N TYR A 127 -8.95 3.58 -1.46
CA TYR A 127 -8.93 4.99 -1.81
C TYR A 127 -7.68 5.71 -1.28
N SER A 128 -7.33 5.49 -0.01
CA SER A 128 -6.11 6.04 0.59
C SER A 128 -4.86 5.57 -0.16
N ASP A 129 -4.79 4.28 -0.47
CA ASP A 129 -3.67 3.70 -1.22
C ASP A 129 -3.51 4.36 -2.59
N LEU A 130 -4.60 4.57 -3.33
CA LEU A 130 -4.56 5.25 -4.64
C LEU A 130 -3.92 6.64 -4.55
N LEU A 131 -4.30 7.42 -3.53
CA LEU A 131 -3.75 8.76 -3.30
C LEU A 131 -2.27 8.71 -2.94
N ILE A 132 -1.90 7.85 -1.98
CA ILE A 132 -0.52 7.67 -1.52
C ILE A 132 0.37 7.21 -2.67
N ASN A 133 -0.04 6.16 -3.37
CA ASN A 133 0.74 5.54 -4.43
C ASN A 133 0.86 6.45 -5.65
N ASP A 134 -0.18 7.20 -6.02
CA ASP A 134 -0.05 8.17 -7.11
C ASP A 134 0.96 9.26 -6.78
N ARG A 135 0.94 9.76 -5.54
CA ARG A 135 1.94 10.75 -5.09
C ARG A 135 3.35 10.17 -5.08
N LEU A 136 3.54 8.96 -4.55
CA LEU A 136 4.85 8.33 -4.48
C LEU A 136 5.42 8.03 -5.87
N GLN A 137 4.59 7.49 -6.77
CA GLN A 137 5.00 7.20 -8.14
C GLN A 137 5.33 8.48 -8.92
N ARG A 138 4.49 9.52 -8.83
CA ARG A 138 4.58 10.68 -9.73
C ARG A 138 5.41 11.83 -9.19
N SER A 139 5.35 12.08 -7.88
CA SER A 139 6.01 13.23 -7.25
C SER A 139 7.34 12.83 -6.60
N ALA A 140 7.40 11.64 -5.98
CA ALA A 140 8.62 11.13 -5.36
C ALA A 140 9.47 10.24 -6.29
N SER A 141 8.98 9.96 -7.50
CA SER A 141 9.66 9.13 -8.51
C SER A 141 10.05 7.72 -8.00
N LEU A 142 9.25 7.15 -7.10
CA LEU A 142 9.41 5.78 -6.63
C LEU A 142 8.80 4.77 -7.62
N ASP A 143 9.27 3.51 -7.60
CA ASP A 143 8.78 2.45 -8.48
C ASP A 143 7.63 1.65 -7.85
N ILE A 144 6.52 2.32 -7.57
CA ILE A 144 5.31 1.67 -7.03
C ILE A 144 4.71 0.69 -8.04
N ALA A 145 4.76 1.01 -9.33
CA ALA A 145 4.37 0.10 -10.40
C ALA A 145 5.14 -1.22 -10.34
N GLY A 146 6.46 -1.17 -10.09
CA GLY A 146 7.31 -2.32 -9.88
C GLY A 146 6.88 -3.20 -8.70
N VAL A 147 6.44 -2.59 -7.59
CA VAL A 147 5.89 -3.34 -6.44
C VAL A 147 4.65 -4.14 -6.86
N TYR A 148 3.71 -3.51 -7.58
CA TYR A 148 2.50 -4.20 -8.05
C TYR A 148 2.77 -5.27 -9.10
N LEU A 149 3.75 -5.06 -9.99
CA LEU A 149 4.20 -6.09 -10.93
C LEU A 149 4.78 -7.30 -10.18
N GLN A 150 5.58 -7.06 -9.15
CA GLN A 150 6.16 -8.11 -8.31
C GLN A 150 5.08 -8.88 -7.52
N LEU A 151 4.01 -8.19 -7.10
CA LEU A 151 2.86 -8.75 -6.40
C LEU A 151 1.77 -9.31 -7.32
N SER A 152 2.00 -9.34 -8.64
CA SER A 152 0.98 -9.75 -9.60
C SER A 152 0.42 -11.15 -9.30
N SER A 153 -0.90 -11.30 -9.48
CA SER A 153 -1.62 -12.56 -9.31
C SER A 153 -1.99 -13.10 -10.69
N GLN A 154 -1.94 -14.44 -10.85
CA GLN A 154 -2.33 -15.12 -12.09
C GLN A 154 -3.85 -15.06 -12.34
N ASP A 155 -4.66 -14.93 -11.29
CA ASP A 155 -6.12 -14.86 -11.37
C ASP A 155 -6.63 -13.63 -10.59
N PRO A 156 -6.50 -12.43 -11.18
CA PRO A 156 -6.92 -11.19 -10.52
C PRO A 156 -8.45 -11.06 -10.54
N THR A 157 -9.03 -10.72 -9.39
CA THR A 157 -10.47 -10.45 -9.29
C THR A 157 -10.87 -9.21 -10.12
N PRO A 158 -12.16 -9.03 -10.46
CA PRO A 158 -12.62 -7.83 -11.15
C PRO A 158 -12.28 -6.53 -10.40
N LEU A 159 -12.43 -6.52 -9.06
CA LEU A 159 -12.07 -5.36 -8.24
C LEU A 159 -10.56 -5.06 -8.31
N TRP A 160 -9.72 -6.10 -8.24
CA TRP A 160 -8.27 -5.92 -8.35
C TRP A 160 -7.86 -5.44 -9.75
N THR A 161 -8.53 -5.95 -10.79
CA THR A 161 -8.32 -5.51 -12.18
C THR A 161 -8.70 -4.04 -12.35
N LEU A 162 -9.85 -3.62 -11.83
CA LEU A 162 -10.27 -2.21 -11.79
C LEU A 162 -9.22 -1.34 -11.08
N TYR A 163 -8.78 -1.78 -9.91
CA TYR A 163 -7.82 -1.07 -9.08
C TYR A 163 -6.48 -0.85 -9.81
N LEU A 164 -5.89 -1.91 -10.37
CA LEU A 164 -4.65 -1.79 -11.15
C LEU A 164 -4.86 -1.01 -12.45
N ARG A 165 -6.05 -1.06 -13.05
CA ARG A 165 -6.35 -0.31 -14.27
C ARG A 165 -6.41 1.20 -13.98
N ILE A 166 -6.87 1.61 -12.81
CA ILE A 166 -6.80 3.00 -12.36
C ILE A 166 -5.34 3.46 -12.32
N TYR A 167 -4.41 2.66 -11.77
CA TYR A 167 -2.99 2.99 -11.76
C TYR A 167 -2.40 3.12 -13.16
N GLU A 168 -2.70 2.20 -14.08
CA GLU A 168 -2.24 2.32 -15.47
C GLU A 168 -2.67 3.66 -16.09
N LEU A 169 -3.91 4.07 -15.84
CA LEU A 169 -4.43 5.35 -16.33
C LEU A 169 -3.76 6.55 -15.64
N LEU A 170 -3.56 6.49 -14.32
CA LEU A 170 -2.91 7.54 -13.53
C LEU A 170 -1.46 7.77 -14.00
N TRP A 171 -0.72 6.69 -14.20
CA TRP A 171 0.70 6.68 -14.51
C TRP A 171 1.00 6.60 -16.01
N LYS A 172 -0.04 6.65 -16.86
CA LYS A 172 0.04 6.57 -18.32
C LYS A 172 0.76 5.31 -18.81
N MET A 173 0.57 4.19 -18.11
CA MET A 173 1.13 2.90 -18.52
C MET A 173 0.29 2.28 -19.65
N PRO A 174 0.93 1.49 -20.54
CA PRO A 174 0.25 0.59 -21.46
C PRO A 174 -0.85 -0.24 -20.77
N ARG A 175 -1.96 -0.43 -21.48
CA ARG A 175 -3.07 -1.26 -21.01
C ARG A 175 -2.61 -2.70 -20.82
N GLY A 176 -2.97 -3.29 -19.68
CA GLY A 176 -2.69 -4.69 -19.36
C GLY A 176 -1.27 -4.95 -18.85
N GLN A 177 -0.47 -3.90 -18.64
CA GLN A 177 0.85 -4.06 -18.03
C GLN A 177 0.74 -4.40 -16.53
N LEU A 178 -0.14 -3.72 -15.80
CA LEU A 178 -0.51 -4.04 -14.41
C LEU A 178 -1.81 -4.84 -14.36
N ALA A 179 -2.85 -4.35 -15.04
CA ALA A 179 -4.20 -4.89 -14.98
C ALA A 179 -4.36 -6.07 -15.95
N GLN A 180 -3.78 -7.22 -15.59
CA GLN A 180 -3.75 -8.43 -16.44
C GLN A 180 -5.07 -9.20 -16.49
N GLY A 181 -6.05 -8.84 -15.66
CA GLY A 181 -7.38 -9.45 -15.66
C GLY A 181 -8.25 -9.00 -16.82
N LYS A 182 -9.45 -9.59 -16.91
CA LYS A 182 -10.43 -9.21 -17.93
C LYS A 182 -10.91 -7.77 -17.72
N CYS A 183 -10.51 -6.89 -18.62
CA CYS A 183 -10.90 -5.47 -18.62
C CYS A 183 -11.86 -5.20 -19.79
N ASP A 184 -13.17 -5.37 -19.55
CA ASP A 184 -14.21 -4.98 -20.52
C ASP A 184 -14.43 -3.46 -20.57
N ALA A 185 -15.35 -3.01 -21.42
CA ALA A 185 -15.62 -1.59 -21.61
C ALA A 185 -16.19 -0.91 -20.36
N ALA A 186 -17.01 -1.61 -19.57
CA ALA A 186 -17.60 -1.06 -18.35
C ALA A 186 -16.52 -0.86 -17.28
N LEU A 187 -15.69 -1.87 -17.05
CA LEU A 187 -14.58 -1.78 -16.10
C LEU A 187 -13.57 -0.69 -16.48
N ASP A 188 -13.26 -0.55 -17.78
CA ASP A 188 -12.35 0.50 -18.25
C ASP A 188 -12.95 1.91 -18.06
N GLN A 189 -14.27 2.06 -18.23
CA GLN A 189 -14.98 3.31 -17.94
C GLN A 189 -14.96 3.65 -16.44
N ASP A 190 -15.20 2.66 -15.58
CA ASP A 190 -15.10 2.82 -14.12
C ASP A 190 -13.67 3.17 -13.70
N ALA A 191 -12.65 2.58 -14.32
CA ALA A 191 -11.25 2.93 -14.07
C ALA A 191 -10.94 4.38 -14.46
N GLN A 192 -11.51 4.87 -15.57
CA GLN A 192 -11.37 6.28 -15.96
C GLN A 192 -12.07 7.23 -14.98
N LEU A 193 -13.20 6.84 -14.40
CA LEU A 193 -13.84 7.58 -13.32
C LEU A 193 -12.96 7.61 -12.07
N GLY A 194 -12.43 6.45 -11.65
CA GLY A 194 -11.51 6.34 -10.53
C GLY A 194 -10.25 7.19 -10.70
N ALA A 195 -9.60 7.13 -11.87
CA ALA A 195 -8.41 7.95 -12.14
C ALA A 195 -8.71 9.45 -12.14
N ARG A 196 -9.89 9.88 -12.61
CA ARG A 196 -10.33 11.29 -12.51
C ARG A 196 -10.58 11.73 -11.07
N LEU A 197 -11.20 10.87 -10.27
CA LEU A 197 -11.43 11.13 -8.86
C LEU A 197 -10.11 11.40 -8.14
N ILE A 198 -9.14 10.49 -8.26
CA ILE A 198 -7.83 10.62 -7.60
C ILE A 198 -7.10 11.88 -8.05
N ARG A 199 -7.11 12.20 -9.35
CA ARG A 199 -6.50 13.45 -9.85
C ARG A 199 -7.15 14.71 -9.30
N SER A 200 -8.46 14.69 -9.07
CA SER A 200 -9.18 15.84 -8.53
C SER A 200 -8.84 16.11 -7.07
N TYR A 201 -8.64 15.04 -6.29
CA TYR A 201 -8.48 15.13 -4.83
C TYR A 201 -7.03 14.94 -4.35
N ALA A 202 -6.06 14.66 -5.23
CA ALA A 202 -4.65 14.50 -4.85
C ALA A 202 -3.99 15.77 -4.29
N LYS A 203 -4.64 16.93 -4.37
CA LYS A 203 -4.13 18.23 -3.91
C LYS A 203 -4.93 18.85 -2.76
N ASP A 204 -6.03 18.21 -2.38
CA ASP A 204 -6.87 18.63 -1.24
C ASP A 204 -6.31 18.01 0.05
#